data_AF-F7NQF3-F1
#
_entry.id   AF-F7NQF3-F1
#
_cell.length_a   1.000
_cell.length_b   1.000
_cell.length_c   1.000
_cell.angle_alpha   90.00
_cell.angle_beta   90.00
_cell.angle_gamma   90.00
#
_symmetry.space_group_name_H-M   'P 1'
#
loop_
_entity.id
_entity.type
_entity.pdbx_description
1 polymer ?
#
loop_
_entity_poly.entity_id
_entity_poly.type
_entity_poly.pdbx_seq_one_letter_code
_entity_poly.pdbx_strand_id
1 'polypeptide(L)'
;MKKWVTSLLIALFASVTILPTVSAASFWNNVDRQEQQKQENERLRREQQERERQEKERKERERQEQIKKRPPQKPQKPPQQQPPKLPQQPQRPPQQQPPKQPQRPPKHPQQRPQHSWNHPSYRNPQWRQDVRRDAPPFQWYEKRSRYSAPGYRMEPIYDRSWNDRFPGLRAYRWQDRPDRGFWYRGHRITDAVMFYDAFDDLVSVGFMYNGVFMFVRDDNNAFENRDSFFLTWWH
;
A
#
# COMPACT_ATOMS: atom_id res chain seq x y z
N MET A 1 -55.96 41.04 -48.33
CA MET A 1 -55.18 42.02 -47.54
C MET A 1 -53.90 41.36 -47.03
N LYS A 2 -52.75 42.00 -47.34
CA LYS A 2 -51.40 42.01 -46.69
C LYS A 2 -50.84 40.66 -46.17
N LYS A 3 -49.83 40.05 -46.83
CA LYS A 3 -48.35 40.24 -46.70
C LYS A 3 -47.87 39.98 -45.25
N TRP A 4 -46.83 39.18 -44.94
CA TRP A 4 -45.39 39.36 -45.19
C TRP A 4 -44.62 38.04 -44.83
N VAL A 5 -43.80 37.45 -45.69
CA VAL A 5 -42.34 37.64 -45.94
C VAL A 5 -41.40 36.82 -45.04
N THR A 6 -40.77 35.86 -45.72
CA THR A 6 -39.51 35.12 -45.55
C THR A 6 -38.29 35.96 -45.12
N SER A 7 -37.40 35.42 -44.26
CA SER A 7 -35.91 35.52 -44.33
C SER A 7 -35.28 34.80 -43.12
N LEU A 8 -34.50 33.72 -43.28
CA LEU A 8 -33.11 33.61 -43.77
C LEU A 8 -32.06 33.89 -42.67
N LEU A 9 -31.42 32.82 -42.16
CA LEU A 9 -30.00 32.81 -41.75
C LEU A 9 -29.57 31.37 -41.38
N ILE A 10 -29.18 30.61 -42.40
CA ILE A 10 -28.38 29.39 -42.25
C ILE A 10 -26.91 29.84 -42.35
N ALA A 11 -26.23 29.93 -41.21
CA ALA A 11 -24.80 30.17 -41.16
C ALA A 11 -24.06 28.86 -41.47
N LEU A 12 -23.64 28.70 -42.71
CA LEU A 12 -22.65 27.70 -43.13
C LEU A 12 -21.27 28.14 -42.61
N PHE A 13 -20.84 27.58 -41.49
CA PHE A 13 -19.43 27.61 -41.09
C PHE A 13 -18.66 26.63 -41.96
N ALA A 14 -18.04 27.13 -43.02
CA ALA A 14 -16.96 26.44 -43.72
C ALA A 14 -15.72 26.48 -42.83
N SER A 15 -15.64 25.56 -41.87
CA SER A 15 -14.41 25.30 -41.14
C SER A 15 -13.40 24.67 -42.11
N VAL A 16 -12.51 25.49 -42.65
CA VAL A 16 -11.33 25.03 -43.38
C VAL A 16 -10.47 24.24 -42.39
N THR A 17 -10.57 22.92 -42.43
CA THR A 17 -9.63 22.02 -41.80
C THR A 17 -8.33 22.08 -42.59
N ILE A 18 -7.43 22.96 -42.18
CA ILE A 18 -6.02 22.90 -42.59
C ILE A 18 -5.47 21.63 -41.96
N LEU A 19 -5.52 20.51 -42.68
CA LEU A 19 -4.81 19.30 -42.33
C LEU A 19 -3.32 19.63 -42.37
N PRO A 20 -2.58 19.57 -41.24
CA PRO A 20 -1.13 19.62 -41.32
C PRO A 20 -0.71 18.40 -42.14
N THR A 21 -0.10 18.65 -43.29
CA THR A 21 0.63 17.66 -44.06
C THR A 21 1.86 17.28 -43.24
N VAL A 22 1.67 16.39 -42.27
CA VAL A 22 2.77 15.79 -41.52
C VAL A 22 3.50 14.90 -42.51
N SER A 23 4.69 15.34 -42.92
CA SER A 23 5.53 14.60 -43.85
C SER A 23 5.83 13.22 -43.27
N ALA A 24 5.41 12.15 -43.95
CA ALA A 24 5.57 10.76 -43.55
C ALA A 24 7.04 10.39 -43.21
N ALA A 25 8.01 11.16 -43.73
CA ALA A 25 9.43 11.02 -43.43
C ALA A 25 9.80 11.31 -41.96
N SER A 26 9.07 12.18 -41.26
CA SER A 26 9.34 12.49 -39.85
C SER A 26 8.81 11.45 -38.85
N PHE A 27 7.90 10.58 -39.28
CA PHE A 27 7.33 9.53 -38.43
C PHE A 27 8.33 8.37 -38.22
N TRP A 28 9.01 7.93 -39.29
CA TRP A 28 9.96 6.81 -39.22
C TRP A 28 11.20 7.13 -38.37
N ASN A 29 11.74 8.35 -38.43
CA ASN A 29 12.89 8.77 -37.61
C ASN A 29 12.60 8.75 -36.08
N ASN A 30 11.35 8.92 -35.66
CA ASN A 30 11.01 8.87 -34.23
C ASN A 30 10.87 7.45 -33.70
N VAL A 31 10.50 6.49 -34.56
CA VAL A 31 10.39 5.07 -34.18
C VAL A 31 11.77 4.48 -33.91
N ASP A 32 12.73 4.70 -34.81
CA ASP A 32 14.11 4.20 -34.65
C ASP A 32 14.79 4.77 -33.40
N ARG A 33 14.51 6.04 -33.06
CA ARG A 33 15.05 6.69 -31.87
C ARG A 33 14.50 6.09 -30.58
N GLN A 34 13.22 5.72 -30.55
CA GLN A 34 12.63 5.06 -29.39
C GLN A 34 13.20 3.64 -29.20
N GLU A 35 13.39 2.89 -30.28
CA GLU A 35 14.00 1.56 -30.19
C GLU A 35 15.45 1.63 -29.70
N GLN A 36 16.25 2.59 -30.18
CA GLN A 36 17.60 2.81 -29.68
C GLN A 36 17.61 3.15 -28.18
N GLN A 37 16.73 4.05 -27.72
CA GLN A 37 16.62 4.36 -26.29
C GLN A 37 16.21 3.15 -25.45
N LYS A 38 15.31 2.32 -25.97
CA LYS A 38 14.89 1.09 -25.29
C LYS A 38 16.06 0.11 -25.16
N GLN A 39 16.82 -0.10 -26.23
CA GLN A 39 18.01 -0.97 -26.22
C GLN A 39 19.09 -0.45 -25.27
N GLU A 40 19.32 0.87 -25.24
CA GLU A 40 20.28 1.50 -24.34
C GLU A 40 19.88 1.33 -22.87
N ASN A 41 18.61 1.56 -22.54
CA ASN A 41 18.08 1.32 -21.19
C ASN A 41 18.19 -0.15 -20.77
N GLU A 42 17.94 -1.08 -21.69
CA GLU A 42 18.09 -2.50 -21.41
C GLU A 42 19.56 -2.88 -21.16
N ARG A 43 20.50 -2.30 -21.93
CA ARG A 43 21.94 -2.48 -21.74
C ARG A 43 22.39 -1.97 -20.37
N LEU A 44 21.95 -0.77 -19.97
CA LEU A 44 22.27 -0.21 -18.65
C LEU A 44 21.73 -1.07 -17.51
N ARG A 45 20.52 -1.61 -17.66
CA ARG A 45 19.92 -2.50 -16.66
C ARG A 45 20.69 -3.82 -16.52
N ARG A 46 21.16 -4.40 -17.64
CA ARG A 46 22.01 -5.60 -17.61
C ARG A 46 23.36 -5.31 -16.95
N GLU A 47 23.99 -4.17 -17.27
CA GLU A 47 25.24 -3.76 -16.65
C GLU A 47 25.11 -3.54 -15.14
N GLN A 48 24.03 -2.91 -14.68
CA GLN A 48 23.75 -2.73 -13.25
C GLN A 48 23.57 -4.08 -12.54
N GLN A 49 22.83 -5.01 -13.14
CA GLN A 49 22.61 -6.34 -12.59
C GLN A 49 23.92 -7.15 -12.51
N GLU A 50 24.82 -6.99 -13.48
CA GLU A 50 26.14 -7.61 -13.47
C GLU A 50 27.03 -7.04 -12.35
N ARG A 51 27.03 -5.72 -12.15
CA ARG A 51 27.76 -5.06 -11.04
C ARG A 51 27.27 -5.56 -9.68
N GLU A 52 25.96 -5.67 -9.49
CA GLU A 52 25.39 -6.21 -8.25
C GLU A 52 25.79 -7.68 -8.01
N ARG A 53 25.87 -8.48 -9.07
CA ARG A 53 26.32 -9.88 -8.99
C ARG A 53 27.79 -9.97 -8.58
N GLN A 54 28.65 -9.15 -9.20
CA GLN A 54 30.08 -9.07 -8.86
C GLN A 54 30.29 -8.59 -7.42
N GLU A 55 29.50 -7.62 -6.95
CA GLU A 55 29.59 -7.14 -5.57
C GLU A 55 29.16 -8.21 -4.55
N LYS A 56 28.10 -8.97 -4.84
CA LYS A 56 27.67 -10.10 -4.00
C LYS A 56 28.76 -11.18 -3.93
N GLU A 57 29.36 -11.53 -5.07
CA GLU A 57 30.44 -12.51 -5.12
C GLU A 57 31.66 -12.04 -4.33
N ARG A 58 32.04 -10.76 -4.45
CA ARG A 58 33.12 -10.16 -3.65
C ARG A 58 32.83 -10.24 -2.15
N LYS A 59 31.63 -9.85 -1.72
CA LYS A 59 31.22 -9.91 -0.30
C LYS A 59 31.20 -11.34 0.24
N GLU A 60 30.81 -12.31 -0.58
CA GLU A 60 30.84 -13.72 -0.22
C GLU A 60 32.28 -14.23 -0.02
N ARG A 61 33.19 -13.87 -0.94
CA ARG A 61 34.63 -14.19 -0.78
C ARG A 61 35.21 -13.56 0.49
N GLU A 62 34.90 -12.30 0.78
CA GLU A 62 35.32 -11.62 2.01
C GLU A 62 34.78 -12.32 3.27
N ARG A 63 33.52 -12.80 3.26
CA ARG A 63 32.95 -13.59 4.36
C ARG A 63 33.67 -14.92 4.56
N GLN A 64 33.98 -15.64 3.47
CA GLN A 64 34.70 -16.91 3.55
C GLN A 64 36.12 -16.71 4.10
N GLU A 65 36.82 -15.63 3.71
CA GLU A 65 38.11 -15.29 4.30
C GLU A 65 38.02 -14.95 5.79
N GLN A 66 36.98 -14.23 6.23
CA GLN A 66 36.76 -13.98 7.66
C GLN A 66 36.51 -15.27 8.44
N ILE A 67 35.78 -16.23 7.88
CA ILE A 67 35.55 -17.54 8.51
C ILE A 67 36.88 -18.29 8.65
N LYS A 68 37.74 -18.29 7.62
CA LYS A 68 39.07 -18.91 7.68
C LYS A 68 40.00 -18.27 8.72
N LYS A 69 39.85 -16.95 8.97
CA LYS A 69 40.64 -16.22 9.98
C LYS A 69 40.11 -16.36 11.41
N ARG A 70 38.90 -16.88 11.62
CA ARG A 70 38.37 -17.06 12.98
C ARG A 70 39.10 -18.23 13.67
N PRO A 71 39.68 -18.00 14.86
CA PRO A 71 40.25 -19.10 15.65
C PRO A 71 39.13 -20.09 16.02
N PRO A 72 39.41 -21.41 16.03
CA PRO A 72 38.43 -22.41 16.38
C PRO A 72 37.90 -22.13 17.80
N GLN A 73 36.62 -21.79 17.89
CA GLN A 73 35.96 -21.65 19.19
C GLN A 73 35.87 -23.03 19.84
N LYS A 74 36.46 -23.17 21.03
CA LYS A 74 36.28 -24.38 21.85
C LYS A 74 34.79 -24.60 22.05
N PRO A 75 34.26 -25.82 21.84
CA PRO A 75 32.86 -26.14 22.06
C PRO A 75 32.47 -25.77 23.50
N GLN A 76 31.64 -24.73 23.66
CA GLN A 76 31.01 -24.46 24.94
C GLN A 76 29.94 -25.52 25.18
N LYS A 77 30.10 -26.24 26.28
CA LYS A 77 29.16 -27.28 26.73
C LYS A 77 27.77 -26.65 26.85
N PRO A 78 26.72 -27.22 26.23
CA PRO A 78 25.39 -26.64 26.28
C PRO A 78 24.91 -26.56 27.74
N PRO A 79 24.37 -25.42 28.19
CA PRO A 79 23.82 -25.29 29.53
C PRO A 79 22.63 -26.25 29.69
N GLN A 80 22.69 -27.04 30.75
CA GLN A 80 21.72 -28.05 31.11
C GLN A 80 20.38 -27.35 31.46
N GLN A 81 19.41 -27.41 30.55
CA GLN A 81 18.09 -26.82 30.73
C GLN A 81 17.33 -27.57 31.84
N GLN A 82 16.92 -26.84 32.88
CA GLN A 82 15.98 -27.35 33.88
C GLN A 82 14.56 -27.43 33.29
N PRO A 83 13.78 -28.46 33.63
CA PRO A 83 12.43 -28.63 33.12
C PRO A 83 11.48 -27.53 33.64
N PRO A 84 10.56 -27.02 32.80
CA PRO A 84 9.61 -25.98 33.20
C PRO A 84 8.57 -26.52 34.19
N LYS A 85 8.34 -25.76 35.27
CA LYS A 85 7.25 -26.00 36.23
C LYS A 85 5.89 -25.72 35.56
N LEU A 86 4.99 -26.69 35.63
CA LEU A 86 3.59 -26.56 35.21
C LEU A 86 2.84 -25.52 36.08
N PRO A 87 2.05 -24.61 35.48
CA PRO A 87 1.17 -23.71 36.23
C PRO A 87 -0.06 -24.47 36.76
N GLN A 88 -0.40 -24.22 38.03
CA GLN A 88 -1.63 -24.69 38.66
C GLN A 88 -2.86 -23.95 38.11
N GLN A 89 -3.93 -24.70 37.91
CA GLN A 89 -5.20 -24.29 37.33
C GLN A 89 -6.05 -23.51 38.38
N PRO A 90 -6.51 -22.28 38.12
CA PRO A 90 -7.35 -21.54 39.06
C PRO A 90 -8.77 -22.11 39.12
N GLN A 91 -9.29 -22.32 40.33
CA GLN A 91 -10.67 -22.70 40.60
C GLN A 91 -11.63 -21.55 40.27
N ARG A 92 -12.75 -21.87 39.61
CA ARG A 92 -13.82 -20.92 39.27
C ARG A 92 -14.60 -20.51 40.52
N PRO A 93 -14.84 -19.21 40.76
CA PRO A 93 -15.79 -18.75 41.76
C PRO A 93 -17.25 -18.89 41.27
N PRO A 94 -18.22 -19.00 42.20
CA PRO A 94 -19.64 -19.21 41.88
C PRO A 94 -20.29 -17.97 41.24
N GLN A 95 -21.22 -18.24 40.32
CA GLN A 95 -22.01 -17.25 39.60
C GLN A 95 -22.91 -16.45 40.55
N GLN A 96 -22.63 -15.15 40.71
CA GLN A 96 -23.57 -14.18 41.28
C GLN A 96 -24.48 -13.63 40.17
N GLN A 97 -25.77 -13.49 40.49
CA GLN A 97 -26.79 -12.92 39.61
C GLN A 97 -26.45 -11.47 39.24
N PRO A 98 -26.78 -11.02 38.01
CA PRO A 98 -26.44 -9.68 37.55
C PRO A 98 -27.26 -8.61 38.29
N PRO A 99 -26.64 -7.60 38.93
CA PRO A 99 -27.36 -6.45 39.42
C PRO A 99 -27.93 -5.63 38.25
N LYS A 100 -29.12 -5.05 38.46
CA LYS A 100 -29.79 -4.12 37.54
C LYS A 100 -28.80 -3.03 37.09
N GLN A 101 -28.57 -2.94 35.78
CA GLN A 101 -27.62 -1.99 35.19
C GLN A 101 -28.01 -0.54 35.52
N PRO A 102 -27.14 0.22 36.21
CA PRO A 102 -27.25 1.67 36.24
C PRO A 102 -27.12 2.21 34.82
N GLN A 103 -27.97 3.16 34.45
CA GLN A 103 -27.83 3.89 33.18
C GLN A 103 -26.42 4.46 33.10
N ARG A 104 -25.65 4.01 32.11
CA ARG A 104 -24.26 4.42 31.94
C ARG A 104 -24.25 5.92 31.62
N PRO A 105 -23.46 6.74 32.35
CA PRO A 105 -23.20 8.10 31.91
C PRO A 105 -22.67 8.07 30.47
N PRO A 106 -22.95 9.13 29.66
CA PRO A 106 -22.46 9.21 28.30
C PRO A 106 -20.97 8.91 28.31
N LYS A 107 -20.57 7.88 27.56
CA LYS A 107 -19.15 7.55 27.38
C LYS A 107 -18.49 8.80 26.82
N HIS A 108 -17.79 9.55 27.66
CA HIS A 108 -16.70 10.38 27.18
C HIS A 108 -15.90 9.52 26.21
N PRO A 109 -15.55 10.00 25.01
CA PRO A 109 -14.75 9.24 24.07
C PRO A 109 -13.47 8.88 24.81
N GLN A 110 -13.43 7.65 25.34
CA GLN A 110 -12.24 7.07 25.95
C GLN A 110 -11.17 7.29 24.91
N GLN A 111 -10.14 8.05 25.29
CA GLN A 111 -8.97 8.29 24.47
C GLN A 111 -8.52 6.92 24.01
N ARG A 112 -8.91 6.57 22.78
CA ARG A 112 -8.58 5.27 22.21
C ARG A 112 -7.07 5.22 22.19
N PRO A 113 -6.45 4.06 22.44
CA PRO A 113 -5.02 3.91 22.23
C PRO A 113 -4.71 4.39 20.81
N GLN A 114 -4.20 5.62 20.68
CA GLN A 114 -3.91 6.19 19.38
C GLN A 114 -2.64 5.48 18.92
N HIS A 115 -2.73 4.75 17.81
CA HIS A 115 -1.53 4.40 17.08
C HIS A 115 -0.78 5.70 16.77
N SER A 116 0.54 5.65 16.95
CA SER A 116 1.33 6.86 16.86
C SER A 116 1.90 7.03 15.46
N TRP A 117 1.42 8.03 14.73
CA TRP A 117 2.04 8.49 13.49
C TRP A 117 3.39 9.22 13.70
N ASN A 118 3.94 9.21 14.92
CA ASN A 118 5.18 9.91 15.25
C ASN A 118 6.45 9.21 14.73
N HIS A 119 6.34 7.99 14.20
CA HIS A 119 7.51 7.30 13.66
C HIS A 119 8.10 8.08 12.47
N PRO A 120 9.44 8.21 12.33
CA PRO A 120 10.07 8.98 11.25
C PRO A 120 9.64 8.59 9.84
N SER A 121 9.33 7.31 9.60
CA SER A 121 8.80 6.83 8.31
C SER A 121 7.48 7.49 7.90
N TYR A 122 6.73 8.06 8.85
CA TYR A 122 5.47 8.77 8.62
C TYR A 122 5.61 10.29 8.69
N ARG A 123 6.84 10.82 8.81
CA ARG A 123 7.13 12.27 8.82
C ARG A 123 7.73 12.72 7.49
N ASN A 124 7.05 12.44 6.38
CA ASN A 124 7.51 12.81 5.05
C ASN A 124 6.91 14.16 4.59
N PRO A 125 7.68 15.14 4.12
CA PRO A 125 7.11 16.40 3.59
C PRO A 125 6.13 16.20 2.42
N GLN A 126 6.14 15.04 1.77
CA GLN A 126 5.22 14.68 0.68
C GLN A 126 3.82 14.28 1.16
N TRP A 127 3.54 14.28 2.47
CA TRP A 127 2.20 14.08 2.99
C TRP A 127 1.26 15.19 2.52
N ARG A 128 0.18 14.80 1.85
CA ARG A 128 -0.91 15.70 1.47
C ARG A 128 -1.96 15.68 2.56
N GLN A 129 -2.29 16.88 3.02
CA GLN A 129 -3.39 17.10 3.96
C GLN A 129 -4.72 17.17 3.18
N ASP A 130 -5.82 16.83 3.85
CA ASP A 130 -7.20 17.03 3.38
C ASP A 130 -7.48 16.49 1.98
N VAL A 131 -6.95 15.30 1.68
CA VAL A 131 -7.31 14.63 0.44
C VAL A 131 -8.78 14.25 0.52
N ARG A 132 -9.64 14.99 -0.21
CA ARG A 132 -11.04 14.62 -0.42
C ARG A 132 -11.09 13.19 -0.93
N ARG A 133 -11.82 12.35 -0.21
CA ARG A 133 -12.00 10.92 -0.49
C ARG A 133 -13.47 10.63 -0.62
N ASP A 134 -13.78 9.71 -1.53
CA ASP A 134 -15.06 9.03 -1.48
C ASP A 134 -15.13 8.23 -0.17
N ALA A 135 -16.33 8.06 0.38
CA ALA A 135 -16.49 7.29 1.61
C ALA A 135 -16.03 5.84 1.35
N PRO A 136 -15.01 5.34 2.07
CA PRO A 136 -14.56 3.97 1.86
C PRO A 136 -15.63 2.96 2.30
N PRO A 137 -15.61 1.72 1.77
CA PRO A 137 -16.55 0.66 2.15
C PRO A 137 -16.27 0.07 3.54
N PHE A 138 -15.42 0.73 4.33
CA PHE A 138 -14.95 0.33 5.64
C PHE A 138 -15.01 1.53 6.60
N GLN A 139 -15.03 1.24 7.89
CA GLN A 139 -14.95 2.27 8.92
C GLN A 139 -13.52 2.33 9.49
N TRP A 140 -13.02 3.53 9.77
CA TRP A 140 -11.80 3.66 10.54
C TRP A 140 -11.97 3.00 11.92
N TYR A 141 -10.91 2.34 12.38
CA TYR A 141 -10.88 1.52 13.59
C TYR A 141 -11.85 0.33 13.55
N GLU A 142 -12.25 -0.10 12.35
CA GLU A 142 -12.92 -1.38 12.18
C GLU A 142 -11.97 -2.52 12.57
N LYS A 143 -12.47 -3.46 13.36
CA LYS A 143 -11.67 -4.61 13.79
C LYS A 143 -11.43 -5.54 12.62
N ARG A 144 -10.18 -6.02 12.51
CA ARG A 144 -9.77 -7.04 11.52
C ARG A 144 -10.73 -8.25 11.48
N SER A 145 -11.23 -8.68 12.64
CA SER A 145 -12.14 -9.82 12.77
C SER A 145 -13.48 -9.66 12.06
N ARG A 146 -13.90 -8.42 11.74
CA ARG A 146 -15.11 -8.16 10.96
C ARG A 146 -15.00 -8.71 9.52
N TYR A 147 -13.78 -8.82 9.02
CA TYR A 147 -13.46 -9.41 7.72
C TYR A 147 -13.01 -10.87 7.82
N SER A 148 -13.24 -11.53 8.97
CA SER A 148 -13.04 -12.97 9.11
C SER A 148 -14.29 -13.78 8.76
N ALA A 149 -15.40 -13.10 8.42
CA ALA A 149 -16.63 -13.76 8.01
C ALA A 149 -16.47 -14.46 6.64
N PRO A 150 -17.22 -15.56 6.38
CA PRO A 150 -17.21 -16.25 5.10
C PRO A 150 -17.43 -15.28 3.94
N GLY A 151 -16.52 -15.32 2.96
CA GLY A 151 -16.55 -14.44 1.78
C GLY A 151 -15.76 -13.15 1.93
N TYR A 152 -15.14 -12.86 3.08
CA TYR A 152 -14.07 -11.88 3.18
C TYR A 152 -12.73 -12.62 3.23
N ARG A 153 -11.83 -12.28 2.31
CA ARG A 153 -10.47 -12.83 2.29
C ARG A 153 -9.50 -11.68 2.51
N MET A 154 -8.94 -11.62 3.72
CA MET A 154 -7.77 -10.80 3.99
C MET A 154 -6.58 -11.71 4.18
N GLU A 155 -5.57 -11.53 3.35
CA GLU A 155 -4.35 -12.32 3.39
C GLU A 155 -3.26 -11.52 4.09
N PRO A 156 -2.71 -12.01 5.22
CA PRO A 156 -1.60 -11.32 5.88
C PRO A 156 -0.38 -11.25 4.97
N ILE A 157 0.27 -10.09 4.95
CA ILE A 157 1.51 -9.86 4.18
C ILE A 157 2.68 -10.01 5.16
N TYR A 158 3.36 -11.16 5.11
CA TYR A 158 4.51 -11.47 6.00
C TYR A 158 5.86 -10.99 5.45
N ASP A 159 5.85 -10.07 4.50
CA ASP A 159 7.06 -9.58 3.86
C ASP A 159 7.81 -8.57 4.75
N ARG A 160 9.11 -8.79 4.91
CA ARG A 160 9.95 -7.93 5.77
C ARG A 160 10.01 -6.50 5.26
N SER A 161 10.07 -6.30 3.95
CA SER A 161 10.17 -4.97 3.34
C SER A 161 8.91 -4.15 3.60
N TRP A 162 7.73 -4.79 3.66
CA TRP A 162 6.49 -4.13 4.11
C TRP A 162 6.60 -3.68 5.56
N ASN A 163 7.07 -4.54 6.46
CA ASN A 163 7.22 -4.19 7.88
C ASN A 163 8.24 -3.06 8.11
N ASP A 164 9.34 -3.06 7.34
CA ASP A 164 10.37 -2.01 7.43
C ASP A 164 9.85 -0.65 6.95
N ARG A 165 8.96 -0.64 5.94
CA ARG A 165 8.35 0.59 5.39
C ARG A 165 7.19 1.12 6.23
N PHE A 166 6.43 0.22 6.85
CA PHE A 166 5.25 0.54 7.67
C PHE A 166 5.42 0.01 9.10
N PRO A 167 6.43 0.49 9.85
CA PRO A 167 6.74 0.00 11.17
C PRO A 167 5.57 0.22 12.13
N GLY A 168 5.29 -0.81 12.93
CA GLY A 168 4.18 -0.82 13.90
C GLY A 168 2.81 -1.10 13.29
N LEU A 169 2.71 -1.30 11.97
CA LEU A 169 1.48 -1.70 11.29
C LEU A 169 1.55 -3.13 10.80
N ARG A 170 0.40 -3.78 10.72
CA ARG A 170 0.21 -5.11 10.16
C ARG A 170 -0.56 -4.97 8.85
N ALA A 171 0.10 -5.34 7.76
CA ALA A 171 -0.45 -5.22 6.41
C ALA A 171 -1.20 -6.50 6.01
N TYR A 172 -2.39 -6.32 5.43
CA TYR A 172 -3.23 -7.40 4.90
C TYR A 172 -3.68 -7.03 3.50
N ARG A 173 -3.53 -7.95 2.56
CA ARG A 173 -4.11 -7.81 1.24
C ARG A 173 -5.62 -7.91 1.35
N TRP A 174 -6.31 -6.89 0.85
CA TRP A 174 -7.76 -6.84 0.73
C TRP A 174 -8.14 -7.15 -0.71
N GLN A 175 -9.07 -8.08 -0.88
CA GLN A 175 -9.62 -8.49 -2.16
C GLN A 175 -10.99 -7.83 -2.36
N ASP A 176 -11.18 -7.19 -3.51
CA ASP A 176 -12.43 -6.54 -3.86
C ASP A 176 -13.60 -7.51 -3.94
N ARG A 177 -14.79 -6.97 -3.64
CA ARG A 177 -16.05 -7.69 -3.70
C ARG A 177 -17.05 -6.95 -4.57
N PRO A 178 -17.81 -7.64 -5.44
CA PRO A 178 -18.78 -7.01 -6.33
C PRO A 178 -19.77 -6.10 -5.60
N ASP A 179 -20.19 -6.48 -4.39
CA ASP A 179 -21.21 -5.81 -3.59
C ASP A 179 -20.71 -4.64 -2.74
N ARG A 180 -19.39 -4.51 -2.54
CA ARG A 180 -18.77 -3.47 -1.70
C ARG A 180 -17.46 -2.99 -2.31
N GLY A 181 -17.57 -2.26 -3.40
CA GLY A 181 -16.42 -1.68 -4.08
C GLY A 181 -15.78 -0.57 -3.26
N PHE A 182 -14.45 -0.56 -3.22
CA PHE A 182 -13.69 0.61 -2.77
C PHE A 182 -13.48 1.54 -3.96
N TRP A 183 -13.91 2.79 -3.84
CA TRP A 183 -13.77 3.79 -4.90
C TRP A 183 -12.85 4.92 -4.45
N TYR A 184 -12.02 5.39 -5.37
CA TYR A 184 -11.17 6.55 -5.17
C TYR A 184 -11.18 7.41 -6.43
N ARG A 185 -11.74 8.62 -6.32
CA ARG A 185 -11.84 9.60 -7.42
C ARG A 185 -12.54 9.02 -8.65
N GLY A 186 -13.62 8.29 -8.42
CA GLY A 186 -14.39 7.64 -9.49
C GLY A 186 -13.75 6.39 -10.09
N HIS A 187 -12.62 5.91 -9.56
CA HIS A 187 -12.01 4.64 -9.96
C HIS A 187 -12.22 3.58 -8.89
N ARG A 188 -12.67 2.40 -9.32
CA ARG A 188 -12.78 1.24 -8.45
C ARG A 188 -11.39 0.66 -8.18
N ILE A 189 -11.08 0.51 -6.91
CA ILE A 189 -9.87 -0.10 -6.41
C ILE A 189 -10.17 -1.58 -6.17
N THR A 190 -9.56 -2.46 -6.96
CA THR A 190 -9.79 -3.92 -6.91
C THR A 190 -8.82 -4.65 -5.98
N ASP A 191 -7.65 -4.05 -5.77
CA ASP A 191 -6.60 -4.54 -4.90
C ASP A 191 -6.21 -3.41 -3.96
N ALA A 192 -6.20 -3.69 -2.66
CA ALA A 192 -5.73 -2.76 -1.65
C ALA A 192 -4.98 -3.51 -0.55
N VAL A 193 -4.26 -2.76 0.26
CA VAL A 193 -3.59 -3.24 1.47
C VAL A 193 -4.21 -2.50 2.64
N MET A 194 -4.86 -3.23 3.54
CA MET A 194 -5.38 -2.71 4.78
C MET A 194 -4.32 -2.80 5.87
N PHE A 195 -4.12 -1.71 6.59
CA PHE A 195 -3.14 -1.63 7.67
C PHE A 195 -3.83 -1.52 9.01
N TYR A 196 -3.50 -2.48 9.87
CA TYR A 196 -4.00 -2.55 11.23
C TYR A 196 -2.90 -2.22 12.23
N ASP A 197 -3.24 -1.52 13.29
CA ASP A 197 -2.30 -1.25 14.39
C ASP A 197 -2.09 -2.48 15.29
N ALA A 198 -1.44 -2.31 16.44
CA ALA A 198 -1.23 -3.37 17.43
C ALA A 198 -2.53 -3.88 18.09
N PHE A 199 -3.61 -3.12 18.05
CA PHE A 199 -4.91 -3.44 18.64
C PHE A 199 -5.90 -4.04 17.63
N ASP A 200 -5.43 -4.35 16.41
CA ASP A 200 -6.25 -4.88 15.31
C ASP A 200 -7.30 -3.88 14.81
N ASP A 201 -7.05 -2.57 14.97
CA ASP A 201 -7.88 -1.50 14.43
C ASP A 201 -7.38 -1.05 13.05
N LEU A 202 -8.28 -0.90 12.07
CA LEU A 202 -7.95 -0.40 10.74
C LEU A 202 -7.60 1.10 10.81
N VAL A 203 -6.37 1.46 10.46
CA VAL A 203 -5.85 2.83 10.63
C VAL A 203 -5.30 3.45 9.35
N SER A 204 -5.05 2.63 8.33
CA SER A 204 -4.67 3.12 7.00
C SER A 204 -5.02 2.12 5.91
N VAL A 205 -5.13 2.59 4.67
CA VAL A 205 -5.28 1.78 3.47
C VAL A 205 -4.29 2.21 2.40
N GLY A 206 -3.63 1.24 1.79
CA GLY A 206 -2.72 1.42 0.66
C GLY A 206 -3.28 0.85 -0.62
N PHE A 207 -3.09 1.50 -1.76
CA PHE A 207 -3.50 0.98 -3.07
C PHE A 207 -2.73 1.65 -4.21
N MET A 208 -2.67 1.00 -5.37
CA MET A 208 -2.09 1.60 -6.57
C MET A 208 -3.12 2.45 -7.31
N TYR A 209 -2.72 3.67 -7.70
CA TYR A 209 -3.52 4.57 -8.52
C TYR A 209 -2.61 5.29 -9.52
N ASN A 210 -2.87 5.12 -10.81
CA ASN A 210 -2.08 5.70 -11.92
C ASN A 210 -0.56 5.44 -11.78
N GLY A 211 -0.18 4.22 -11.40
CA GLY A 211 1.23 3.83 -11.24
C GLY A 211 1.91 4.40 -9.98
N VAL A 212 1.14 4.98 -9.05
CA VAL A 212 1.64 5.51 -7.78
C VAL A 212 0.97 4.75 -6.64
N PHE A 213 1.75 4.38 -5.61
CA PHE A 213 1.21 3.83 -4.38
C PHE A 213 0.65 4.96 -3.52
N MET A 214 -0.66 4.92 -3.28
CA MET A 214 -1.38 5.80 -2.39
C MET A 214 -1.48 5.15 -1.02
N PHE A 215 -1.11 5.85 0.05
CA PHE A 215 -1.28 5.41 1.43
C PHE A 215 -2.12 6.43 2.19
N VAL A 216 -3.31 6.03 2.64
CA VAL A 216 -4.41 6.87 3.10
C VAL A 216 -4.70 6.54 4.56
N ARG A 217 -4.45 7.50 5.47
CA ARG A 217 -4.62 7.33 6.92
C ARG A 217 -6.01 7.73 7.41
N ASP A 218 -6.32 7.30 8.63
CA ASP A 218 -7.51 7.67 9.41
C ASP A 218 -7.66 9.17 9.68
N ASP A 219 -6.53 9.89 9.78
CA ASP A 219 -6.47 11.34 10.02
C ASP A 219 -6.55 12.19 8.73
N ASN A 220 -7.07 11.62 7.64
CA ASN A 220 -7.22 12.23 6.31
C ASN A 220 -5.91 12.66 5.61
N ASN A 221 -4.75 12.37 6.18
CA ASN A 221 -3.48 12.55 5.48
C ASN A 221 -3.23 11.40 4.50
N ALA A 222 -2.69 11.73 3.33
CA ALA A 222 -2.30 10.74 2.33
C ALA A 222 -0.84 10.92 1.90
N PHE A 223 -0.17 9.81 1.63
CA PHE A 223 1.19 9.76 1.11
C PHE A 223 1.18 9.11 -0.27
N GLU A 224 1.96 9.69 -1.18
CA GLU A 224 2.14 9.19 -2.54
C GLU A 224 3.57 8.67 -2.69
N ASN A 225 3.75 7.43 -3.12
CA ASN A 225 5.06 6.83 -3.33
C ASN A 225 5.19 6.22 -4.73
N ARG A 226 6.32 6.50 -5.40
CA ARG A 226 6.65 5.97 -6.73
C ARG A 226 7.77 4.93 -6.70
N ASP A 227 8.11 4.42 -5.52
CA ASP A 227 9.12 3.38 -5.35
C ASP A 227 8.73 2.11 -6.14
N SER A 228 9.70 1.60 -6.91
CA SER A 228 9.57 0.39 -7.72
C SER A 228 9.13 -0.83 -6.92
N PHE A 229 9.40 -0.87 -5.61
CA PHE A 229 8.93 -1.91 -4.71
C PHE A 229 7.41 -2.14 -4.85
N PHE A 230 6.61 -1.07 -4.81
CA PHE A 230 5.16 -1.19 -4.87
C PHE A 230 4.68 -1.62 -6.25
N LEU A 231 5.39 -1.22 -7.32
CA LEU A 231 5.11 -1.69 -8.67
C LEU A 231 5.33 -3.19 -8.78
N THR A 232 6.44 -3.72 -8.25
CA THR A 232 6.73 -5.16 -8.32
C THR A 232 5.79 -6.02 -7.49
N TRP A 233 5.16 -5.46 -6.46
CA TRP A 233 4.29 -6.21 -5.57
C TRP A 233 2.85 -6.33 -6.09
N TRP A 234 2.46 -5.47 -7.04
CA TRP A 234 1.07 -5.38 -7.54
C TRP A 234 0.82 -6.18 -8.83
N HIS A 235 1.83 -6.90 -9.33
CA HIS A 235 1.76 -7.74 -10.53
C HIS A 235 1.59 -9.22 -10.19
#